data_AF-A0A972XCY8-F1
#
_entry.id   AF-A0A972XCY8-F1
#
_cell.length_a   1.000
_cell.length_b   1.000
_cell.length_c   1.000
_cell.angle_alpha   90.00
_cell.angle_beta   90.00
_cell.angle_gamma   90.00
#
_symmetry.space_group_name_H-M   'P 1'
#
loop_
_entity.id
_entity.type
_entity.pdbx_description
1 polymer ?
#
loop_
_entity_poly.entity_id
_entity_poly.type
_entity_poly.pdbx_seq_one_letter_code
_entity_poly.pdbx_strand_id
1 'polypeptide(L)'
;MRIIFFLLFSILSFEIFAKCEVKNTTNIDNYYENTLKSICNNLVADDKVSNKKFLVGITDKFKNPNAFAIKDGGIQIILINPPMLELHSKNIRSISFVIAHEISHFALGHVKDLKDSDLKDRLIVSSLSTLSTFFGFTMGNFVDLISFTTAAQYSQKQELDADKLALSLLLRNGYPKDDALYSMDLLRDISSSSSFKDFLRTHPNPTLRYQKIQDSN
;
A
#
# COMPACT_ATOMS: atom_id res chain seq x y z
N MET A 1 0.58 -60.13 -16.16
CA MET A 1 1.61 -59.08 -16.35
C MET A 1 0.92 -57.73 -16.46
N ARG A 2 0.89 -56.96 -15.37
CA ARG A 2 0.33 -55.60 -15.32
C ARG A 2 1.17 -54.80 -14.30
N ILE A 3 1.83 -53.79 -14.84
CA ILE A 3 2.69 -52.82 -14.15
C ILE A 3 1.79 -51.92 -13.31
N ILE A 4 2.09 -51.76 -12.02
CA ILE A 4 1.57 -50.64 -11.21
C ILE A 4 2.77 -49.85 -10.73
N PHE A 5 2.97 -48.70 -11.39
CA PHE A 5 3.84 -47.62 -10.97
C PHE A 5 3.37 -47.14 -9.58
N PHE A 6 4.21 -47.29 -8.56
CA PHE A 6 4.00 -46.62 -7.29
C PHE A 6 4.23 -45.11 -7.49
N LEU A 7 3.16 -44.34 -7.35
CA LEU A 7 3.15 -42.89 -7.32
C LEU A 7 4.03 -42.38 -6.18
N LEU A 8 5.26 -41.96 -6.50
CA LEU A 8 5.96 -40.92 -5.76
C LEU A 8 5.31 -39.58 -6.11
N PHE A 9 4.09 -39.35 -5.64
CA PHE A 9 3.60 -37.99 -5.46
C PHE A 9 4.35 -37.42 -4.26
N SER A 10 5.55 -36.93 -4.56
CA SER A 10 6.23 -35.90 -3.79
C SER A 10 5.17 -34.93 -3.30
N ILE A 11 5.02 -34.88 -1.98
CA ILE A 11 4.26 -33.90 -1.23
C ILE A 11 4.46 -32.57 -1.92
N LEU A 12 3.42 -32.11 -2.62
CA LEU A 12 3.35 -30.79 -3.19
C LEU A 12 3.51 -29.89 -1.97
N SER A 13 4.70 -29.33 -1.82
CA SER A 13 4.99 -28.27 -0.88
C SER A 13 3.87 -27.26 -1.04
N PHE A 14 3.02 -27.18 -0.02
CA PHE A 14 2.13 -26.05 0.19
C PHE A 14 3.08 -24.86 0.31
N GLU A 15 3.44 -24.26 -0.83
CA GLU A 15 4.15 -22.99 -0.84
C GLU A 15 3.25 -22.05 -0.07
N ILE A 16 3.69 -21.69 1.14
CA ILE A 16 3.18 -20.57 1.89
C ILE A 16 3.48 -19.37 1.00
N PHE A 17 2.57 -19.04 0.08
CA PHE A 17 2.64 -17.78 -0.64
C PHE A 17 2.68 -16.68 0.41
N ALA A 18 3.71 -15.83 0.34
CA ALA A 18 3.84 -14.71 1.27
C ALA A 18 2.55 -13.87 1.18
N LYS A 19 1.95 -13.56 2.34
CA LYS A 19 0.77 -12.67 2.38
C LYS A 19 1.10 -11.28 1.83
N CYS A 20 2.38 -10.89 1.86
CA CYS A 20 2.87 -9.68 1.23
C CYS A 20 4.11 -9.91 0.34
N GLU A 21 4.02 -9.43 -0.89
CA GLU A 21 5.14 -9.33 -1.83
C GLU A 21 5.54 -7.87 -2.02
N VAL A 22 6.82 -7.62 -2.31
CA VAL A 22 7.32 -6.28 -2.66
C VAL A 22 8.00 -6.36 -4.00
N LYS A 23 7.75 -5.37 -4.85
CA LYS A 23 8.38 -5.26 -6.15
C LYS A 23 8.89 -3.85 -6.38
N ASN A 24 10.17 -3.74 -6.69
CA ASN A 24 10.85 -2.52 -7.07
C ASN A 24 11.08 -2.47 -8.58
N THR A 25 10.67 -1.39 -9.26
CA THR A 25 10.98 -1.15 -10.69
C THR A 25 11.91 0.03 -10.91
N THR A 26 12.61 0.46 -9.86
CA THR A 26 13.51 1.60 -9.88
C THR A 26 14.92 1.15 -9.51
N ASN A 27 15.91 2.04 -9.63
CA ASN A 27 17.29 1.77 -9.23
C ASN A 27 17.56 2.08 -7.74
N ILE A 28 16.52 2.19 -6.90
CA ILE A 28 16.68 2.45 -5.47
C ILE A 28 17.26 1.22 -4.74
N ASP A 29 18.01 1.47 -3.66
CA ASP A 29 18.68 0.47 -2.84
C ASP A 29 17.72 -0.65 -2.35
N ASN A 30 18.19 -1.90 -2.44
CA ASN A 30 17.52 -3.11 -1.94
C ASN A 30 17.17 -3.00 -0.44
N TYR A 31 17.84 -2.15 0.32
CA TYR A 31 17.49 -1.78 1.68
C TYR A 31 16.02 -1.41 1.83
N TYR A 32 15.49 -0.57 0.93
CA TYR A 32 14.09 -0.15 0.99
C TYR A 32 13.14 -1.30 0.68
N GLU A 33 13.44 -2.10 -0.35
CA GLU A 33 12.63 -3.28 -0.70
C GLU A 33 12.54 -4.27 0.47
N ASN A 34 13.67 -4.61 1.08
CA ASN A 34 13.72 -5.52 2.22
C ASN A 34 12.98 -4.95 3.44
N THR A 35 13.11 -3.64 3.68
CA THR A 35 12.44 -2.96 4.79
C THR A 35 10.92 -2.98 4.60
N LEU A 36 10.42 -2.58 3.43
CA LEU A 36 8.99 -2.62 3.12
C LEU A 36 8.43 -4.05 3.19
N LYS A 37 9.21 -5.04 2.74
CA LYS A 37 8.81 -6.45 2.80
C LYS A 37 8.68 -6.94 4.23
N SER A 38 9.61 -6.59 5.09
CA SER A 38 9.56 -6.92 6.52
C SER A 38 8.35 -6.27 7.20
N ILE A 39 8.17 -4.96 6.99
CA ILE A 39 7.07 -4.20 7.57
C ILE A 39 5.73 -4.77 7.13
N CYS A 40 5.53 -4.93 5.82
CA CYS A 40 4.27 -5.39 5.28
C CYS A 40 3.92 -6.80 5.77
N ASN A 41 4.89 -7.74 5.77
CA ASN A 41 4.65 -9.09 6.28
C ASN A 41 4.27 -9.09 7.77
N ASN A 42 4.90 -8.25 8.58
CA ASN A 42 4.53 -8.12 10.00
C ASN A 42 3.09 -7.60 10.14
N LEU A 43 2.72 -6.54 9.42
CA LEU A 43 1.39 -5.93 9.52
C LEU A 43 0.25 -6.84 9.01
N VAL A 44 0.46 -7.61 7.94
CA VAL A 44 -0.57 -8.50 7.36
C VAL A 44 -0.64 -9.87 8.02
N ALA A 45 0.29 -10.18 8.93
CA ALA A 45 0.22 -11.39 9.74
C ALA A 45 -0.93 -11.32 10.76
N ASP A 46 -1.41 -10.13 11.09
CA ASP A 46 -2.58 -9.92 11.96
C ASP A 46 -3.86 -10.48 11.30
N ASP A 47 -4.42 -11.53 11.91
CA ASP A 47 -5.60 -12.25 11.39
C ASP A 47 -6.84 -11.35 11.20
N LYS A 48 -6.90 -10.18 11.85
CA LYS A 48 -8.00 -9.21 11.68
C LYS A 48 -7.85 -8.34 10.42
N VAL A 49 -6.70 -8.34 9.77
CA VAL A 49 -6.43 -7.58 8.52
C VAL A 49 -6.91 -8.32 7.27
N SER A 50 -7.27 -9.61 7.41
CA SER A 50 -7.83 -10.55 6.43
C SER A 50 -6.83 -11.46 5.71
N ASN A 51 -7.34 -12.60 5.22
CA ASN A 51 -6.62 -13.58 4.38
C ASN A 51 -6.34 -13.10 2.95
N LYS A 52 -6.26 -11.78 2.73
CA LYS A 52 -6.04 -11.23 1.39
C LYS A 52 -4.54 -11.08 1.08
N LYS A 53 -4.21 -10.94 -0.20
CA LYS A 53 -2.84 -10.83 -0.71
C LYS A 53 -2.47 -9.37 -0.96
N PHE A 54 -1.36 -8.95 -0.39
CA PHE A 54 -0.82 -7.60 -0.54
C PHE A 54 0.40 -7.59 -1.46
N LEU A 55 0.50 -6.54 -2.26
CA LEU A 55 1.65 -6.19 -3.06
C LEU A 55 2.06 -4.76 -2.76
N VAL A 56 3.31 -4.54 -2.36
CA VAL A 56 3.90 -3.19 -2.26
C VAL A 56 4.78 -2.92 -3.48
N GLY A 57 4.49 -1.87 -4.22
CA GLY A 57 5.24 -1.44 -5.39
C GLY A 57 6.06 -0.20 -5.15
N ILE A 58 7.34 -0.22 -5.55
CA ILE A 58 8.16 1.00 -5.64
C ILE A 58 8.23 1.44 -7.09
N THR A 59 7.75 2.66 -7.39
CA THR A 59 7.67 3.18 -8.75
C THR A 59 8.05 4.66 -8.83
N ASP A 60 8.74 5.06 -9.90
CA ASP A 60 9.23 6.42 -10.15
C ASP A 60 8.31 7.27 -11.05
N LYS A 61 7.13 6.74 -11.38
CA LYS A 61 6.20 7.37 -12.34
C LYS A 61 5.60 8.68 -11.85
N PHE A 62 5.72 8.99 -10.56
CA PHE A 62 5.31 10.26 -9.97
C PHE A 62 6.45 10.91 -9.19
N LYS A 63 6.61 12.23 -9.40
CA LYS A 63 7.79 12.99 -8.95
C LYS A 63 7.71 13.48 -7.51
N ASN A 64 6.51 13.68 -7.00
CA ASN A 64 6.26 14.18 -5.65
C ASN A 64 6.02 13.01 -4.70
N PRO A 65 6.47 13.07 -3.44
CA PRO A 65 6.22 11.98 -2.49
C PRO A 65 4.73 11.61 -2.42
N ASN A 66 4.41 10.33 -2.64
CA ASN A 66 3.04 9.84 -2.60
C ASN A 66 2.98 8.34 -2.26
N ALA A 67 1.81 7.90 -1.81
CA ALA A 67 1.47 6.50 -1.69
C ALA A 67 -0.02 6.30 -2.05
N PHE A 68 -0.37 5.17 -2.68
CA PHE A 68 -1.74 4.91 -3.09
C PHE A 68 -2.15 3.45 -2.88
N ALA A 69 -3.34 3.23 -2.32
CA ALA A 69 -4.04 1.96 -2.33
C ALA A 69 -4.89 1.75 -3.59
N ILE A 70 -4.63 0.66 -4.30
CA ILE A 70 -5.38 0.22 -5.48
C ILE A 70 -5.79 -1.24 -5.29
N LYS A 71 -7.01 -1.58 -5.71
CA LYS A 71 -7.47 -2.97 -5.73
C LYS A 71 -7.69 -3.41 -7.17
N ASP A 72 -7.00 -4.49 -7.56
CA ASP A 72 -7.12 -5.09 -8.88
C ASP A 72 -7.32 -6.59 -8.75
N GLY A 73 -8.50 -7.07 -9.15
CA GLY A 73 -8.77 -8.50 -9.22
C GLY A 73 -8.68 -9.24 -7.89
N GLY A 74 -8.98 -8.55 -6.79
CA GLY A 74 -8.93 -9.11 -5.44
C GLY A 74 -7.56 -9.01 -4.75
N ILE A 75 -6.52 -8.49 -5.43
CA ILE A 75 -5.21 -8.20 -4.83
C ILE A 75 -5.17 -6.75 -4.36
N GLN A 76 -4.56 -6.51 -3.18
CA GLN A 76 -4.39 -5.18 -2.60
C GLN A 76 -3.01 -4.68 -2.96
N ILE A 77 -2.94 -3.54 -3.63
CA ILE A 77 -1.70 -3.00 -4.17
C ILE A 77 -1.45 -1.64 -3.55
N ILE A 78 -0.30 -1.50 -2.89
CA ILE A 78 0.18 -0.25 -2.30
C ILE A 78 1.33 0.25 -3.17
N LEU A 79 1.14 1.35 -3.89
CA LEU A 79 2.21 2.00 -4.64
C LEU A 79 2.88 3.07 -3.79
N ILE A 80 4.20 3.10 -3.75
CA ILE A 80 5.03 4.10 -3.06
C ILE A 80 6.12 4.56 -4.04
N ASN A 81 6.51 5.83 -4.02
CA ASN A 81 7.65 6.30 -4.82
C ASN A 81 8.92 6.58 -4.01
N PRO A 82 10.10 6.63 -4.67
CA PRO A 82 11.36 6.97 -4.02
C PRO A 82 11.33 8.26 -3.18
N PRO A 83 10.73 9.38 -3.64
CA PRO A 83 10.61 10.58 -2.80
C PRO A 83 9.88 10.37 -1.47
N MET A 84 8.88 9.48 -1.39
CA MET A 84 8.22 9.13 -0.12
C MET A 84 9.14 8.32 0.80
N LEU A 85 9.95 7.44 0.23
CA LEU A 85 10.94 6.66 0.98
C LEU A 85 12.07 7.56 1.51
N GLU A 86 12.55 8.48 0.69
CA GLU A 86 13.57 9.48 1.06
C GLU A 86 13.08 10.40 2.18
N LEU A 87 11.81 10.81 2.14
CA LEU A 87 11.19 11.60 3.22
C LEU A 87 11.28 10.89 4.58
N HIS A 88 11.15 9.56 4.58
CA HIS A 88 11.21 8.73 5.78
C HIS A 88 12.64 8.24 6.11
N SER A 89 13.66 8.56 5.30
CA SER A 89 15.02 7.99 5.42
C SER A 89 15.68 8.17 6.79
N LYS A 90 15.44 9.29 7.49
CA LYS A 90 15.98 9.57 8.83
C LYS A 90 15.38 8.69 9.93
N ASN A 91 14.16 8.21 9.75
CA ASN A 91 13.52 7.22 10.61
C ASN A 91 12.68 6.29 9.74
N ILE A 92 13.33 5.34 9.06
CA ILE A 92 12.65 4.52 8.06
C ILE A 92 11.46 3.76 8.62
N ARG A 93 11.46 3.41 9.93
CA ARG A 93 10.35 2.68 10.54
C ARG A 93 9.03 3.46 10.48
N SER A 94 9.08 4.80 10.42
CA SER A 94 7.88 5.62 10.28
C SER A 94 7.09 5.34 8.98
N ILE A 95 7.72 4.75 7.94
CA ILE A 95 6.98 4.32 6.73
C ILE A 95 5.97 3.21 7.04
N SER A 96 6.13 2.51 8.16
CA SER A 96 5.16 1.51 8.63
C SER A 96 3.78 2.13 8.84
N PHE A 97 3.68 3.39 9.27
CA PHE A 97 2.40 4.06 9.42
C PHE A 97 1.72 4.29 8.08
N VAL A 98 2.46 4.72 7.05
CA VAL A 98 1.94 4.86 5.68
C VAL A 98 1.40 3.52 5.17
N ILE A 99 2.17 2.44 5.33
CA ILE A 99 1.72 1.10 4.90
C ILE A 99 0.50 0.64 5.70
N ALA A 100 0.50 0.80 7.02
CA ALA A 100 -0.62 0.44 7.88
C ALA A 100 -1.89 1.25 7.54
N HIS A 101 -1.73 2.51 7.15
CA HIS A 101 -2.80 3.40 6.69
C HIS A 101 -3.43 2.88 5.40
N GLU A 102 -2.62 2.56 4.39
CA GLU A 102 -3.13 1.99 3.13
C GLU A 102 -3.78 0.62 3.34
N ILE A 103 -3.19 -0.25 4.17
CA ILE A 103 -3.79 -1.52 4.60
C ILE A 103 -5.17 -1.27 5.24
N SER A 104 -5.30 -0.23 6.07
CA SER A 104 -6.55 0.11 6.75
C SER A 104 -7.64 0.55 5.79
N HIS A 105 -7.31 1.27 4.71
CA HIS A 105 -8.28 1.58 3.66
C HIS A 105 -8.85 0.31 3.00
N PHE A 106 -8.02 -0.71 2.76
CA PHE A 106 -8.49 -2.00 2.23
C PHE A 106 -9.34 -2.79 3.23
N ALA A 107 -8.96 -2.77 4.51
CA ALA A 107 -9.67 -3.48 5.57
C ALA A 107 -11.06 -2.88 5.83
N LEU A 108 -11.17 -1.55 5.77
CA LEU A 108 -12.41 -0.81 5.98
C LEU A 108 -13.29 -0.70 4.72
N GLY A 109 -12.83 -1.23 3.58
CA GLY A 109 -13.59 -1.22 2.33
C GLY A 109 -13.67 0.16 1.67
N HIS A 110 -12.73 1.06 1.96
CA HIS A 110 -12.67 2.39 1.34
C HIS A 110 -12.20 2.31 -0.12
N VAL A 111 -11.41 1.29 -0.46
CA VAL A 111 -10.85 1.09 -1.81
C VAL A 111 -11.81 0.29 -2.67
N LYS A 112 -12.29 0.90 -3.76
CA LYS A 112 -13.08 0.22 -4.78
C LYS A 112 -12.19 -0.63 -5.69
N ASP A 113 -12.71 -1.77 -6.14
CA ASP A 113 -12.01 -2.59 -7.13
C ASP A 113 -12.06 -1.90 -8.49
N LEU A 114 -10.93 -1.88 -9.21
CA LEU A 114 -10.89 -1.33 -10.57
C LEU A 114 -11.86 -2.07 -11.50
N LYS A 115 -12.07 -3.37 -11.25
CA LYS A 115 -13.03 -4.20 -12.01
C LYS A 115 -14.49 -3.76 -11.87
N ASP A 116 -14.80 -3.00 -10.83
CA ASP A 116 -16.14 -2.50 -10.50
C ASP A 116 -16.31 -1.03 -10.90
N SER A 117 -15.30 -0.41 -11.53
CA SER A 117 -15.33 1.01 -11.92
C SER A 117 -15.75 1.22 -13.37
N ASP A 118 -16.36 2.38 -13.66
CA ASP A 118 -16.73 2.79 -15.03
C ASP A 118 -15.50 2.99 -15.95
N LEU A 119 -14.29 3.04 -15.36
CA LEU A 119 -13.04 3.08 -16.11
C LEU A 119 -12.67 1.72 -16.71
N LYS A 120 -13.38 0.65 -16.34
CA LYS A 120 -13.19 -0.70 -16.89
C LYS A 120 -13.16 -0.71 -18.42
N ASP A 121 -14.00 0.08 -19.08
CA ASP A 121 -14.07 0.10 -20.55
C ASP A 121 -12.95 0.92 -21.20
N ARG A 122 -12.35 1.88 -20.47
CA ARG A 122 -11.19 2.68 -20.94
C ARG A 122 -9.85 2.00 -20.64
N LEU A 123 -9.77 1.31 -19.51
CA LEU A 123 -8.66 0.48 -19.08
C LEU A 123 -8.81 -0.91 -19.72
N ILE A 124 -8.43 -1.07 -20.99
CA ILE A 124 -8.57 -2.32 -21.78
C ILE A 124 -8.52 -3.57 -20.88
N VAL A 125 -9.69 -4.16 -20.63
CA VAL A 125 -9.94 -5.17 -19.58
C VAL A 125 -9.08 -6.44 -19.71
N SER A 126 -8.49 -6.71 -20.88
CA SER A 126 -7.57 -7.83 -21.07
C SER A 126 -6.14 -7.59 -20.54
N SER A 127 -5.81 -6.36 -20.10
CA SER A 127 -4.45 -5.92 -19.78
C SER A 127 -4.22 -5.50 -18.31
N LEU A 128 -5.13 -5.85 -17.40
CA LEU A 128 -5.01 -5.61 -15.96
C LEU A 128 -5.16 -6.95 -15.20
N SER A 129 -4.11 -7.77 -15.21
CA SER A 129 -4.17 -9.11 -14.60
C SER A 129 -3.62 -9.18 -13.17
N THR A 130 -2.75 -8.26 -12.76
CA THR A 130 -2.33 -7.90 -11.38
C THR A 130 -1.37 -6.71 -11.56
N LEU A 131 -1.94 -5.50 -11.68
CA LEU A 131 -1.34 -4.29 -12.29
C LEU A 131 -0.26 -4.63 -13.34
N SER A 132 -0.80 -5.15 -14.46
CA SER A 132 -0.40 -6.37 -15.19
C SER A 132 1.07 -6.76 -15.10
N THR A 133 1.28 -7.85 -14.35
CA THR A 133 2.56 -8.48 -14.02
C THR A 133 3.56 -7.46 -13.47
N PHE A 134 3.11 -6.74 -12.44
CA PHE A 134 3.96 -6.04 -11.47
C PHE A 134 4.77 -4.86 -12.03
N PHE A 135 4.08 -3.95 -12.72
CA PHE A 135 4.46 -2.54 -13.00
C PHE A 135 5.02 -2.17 -14.40
N GLY A 136 4.79 -2.98 -15.43
CA GLY A 136 5.09 -2.62 -16.83
C GLY A 136 4.03 -1.73 -17.50
N PHE A 137 3.70 -0.56 -16.92
CA PHE A 137 2.62 0.33 -17.42
C PHE A 137 2.95 1.05 -18.74
N THR A 138 1.94 1.26 -19.59
CA THR A 138 1.97 2.35 -20.59
C THR A 138 1.69 3.69 -19.90
N MET A 139 2.19 4.81 -20.44
CA MET A 139 1.91 6.13 -19.85
C MET A 139 0.42 6.45 -19.78
N GLY A 140 -0.38 6.01 -20.77
CA GLY A 140 -1.84 6.17 -20.75
C GLY A 140 -2.48 5.46 -19.56
N ASN A 141 -2.13 4.18 -19.34
CA ASN A 141 -2.67 3.40 -18.23
C ASN A 141 -2.30 4.00 -16.87
N PHE A 142 -1.10 4.56 -16.73
CA PHE A 142 -0.67 5.22 -15.50
C PHE A 142 -1.46 6.52 -15.24
N VAL A 143 -1.70 7.34 -16.27
CA VAL A 143 -2.50 8.57 -16.14
C VAL A 143 -3.95 8.25 -15.74
N ASP A 144 -4.55 7.23 -16.33
CA ASP A 144 -5.90 6.80 -15.97
C ASP A 144 -5.94 6.24 -14.53
N LEU A 145 -4.90 5.54 -14.08
CA LEU A 145 -4.77 5.06 -12.69
C LEU A 145 -4.67 6.21 -11.68
N ILE A 146 -3.86 7.22 -11.96
CA ILE A 146 -3.78 8.43 -11.13
C ILE A 146 -5.14 9.16 -11.14
N SER A 147 -5.81 9.23 -12.28
CA SER A 147 -7.14 9.83 -12.37
C SER A 147 -8.16 9.08 -11.52
N PHE A 148 -8.10 7.75 -11.49
CA PHE A 148 -8.95 6.92 -10.63
C PHE A 148 -8.70 7.19 -9.14
N THR A 149 -7.44 7.14 -8.70
CA THR A 149 -7.07 7.35 -7.29
C THR A 149 -7.40 8.77 -6.82
N THR A 150 -7.17 9.78 -7.67
CA THR A 150 -7.52 11.18 -7.36
C THR A 150 -9.01 11.47 -7.39
N ALA A 151 -9.81 10.71 -8.15
CA ALA A 151 -11.27 10.78 -8.09
C ALA A 151 -11.84 10.09 -6.85
N ALA A 152 -11.13 9.11 -6.29
CA ALA A 152 -11.56 8.32 -5.14
C ALA A 152 -11.38 9.02 -3.77
N GLN A 153 -11.12 10.33 -3.74
CA GLN A 153 -10.80 11.14 -2.55
C GLN A 153 -11.53 10.64 -1.30
N TYR A 154 -10.77 10.33 -0.26
CA TYR A 154 -11.33 9.84 0.99
C TYR A 154 -11.93 11.00 1.78
N SER A 155 -13.11 10.77 2.33
CA SER A 155 -13.70 11.69 3.29
C SER A 155 -12.83 11.79 4.54
N GLN A 156 -12.90 12.92 5.25
CA GLN A 156 -12.20 13.12 6.52
C GLN A 156 -12.51 12.00 7.54
N LYS A 157 -13.75 11.48 7.53
CA LYS A 157 -14.12 10.34 8.38
C LYS A 157 -13.36 9.07 8.00
N GLN A 158 -13.25 8.77 6.70
CA GLN A 158 -12.52 7.60 6.22
C GLN A 158 -11.03 7.68 6.55
N GLU A 159 -10.41 8.86 6.45
CA GLU A 159 -9.02 9.07 6.88
C GLU A 159 -8.84 8.81 8.36
N LEU A 160 -9.73 9.34 9.21
CA LEU A 160 -9.65 9.13 10.67
C LEU A 160 -9.90 7.68 11.08
N ASP A 161 -10.84 7.00 10.41
CA ASP A 161 -11.11 5.58 10.64
C ASP A 161 -9.88 4.74 10.21
N ALA A 162 -9.24 5.10 9.09
CA ALA A 162 -8.02 4.46 8.61
C ALA A 162 -6.83 4.72 9.57
N ASP A 163 -6.60 5.95 10.03
CA ASP A 163 -5.56 6.30 11.01
C ASP A 163 -5.70 5.49 12.29
N LYS A 164 -6.93 5.38 12.80
CA LYS A 164 -7.22 4.66 14.03
C LYS A 164 -6.89 3.18 13.90
N LEU A 165 -7.28 2.56 12.78
CA LEU A 165 -6.95 1.16 12.51
C LEU A 165 -5.45 0.99 12.27
N ALA A 166 -4.81 1.90 11.54
CA ALA A 166 -3.38 1.88 11.24
C ALA A 166 -2.54 1.96 12.53
N LEU A 167 -2.86 2.89 13.43
CA LEU A 167 -2.21 2.98 14.74
C LEU A 167 -2.40 1.69 15.53
N SER A 168 -3.60 1.13 15.52
CA SER A 168 -3.88 -0.15 16.19
C SER A 168 -3.05 -1.30 15.62
N LEU A 169 -2.84 -1.33 14.29
CA LEU A 169 -1.98 -2.32 13.63
C LEU A 169 -0.51 -2.14 13.99
N LEU A 170 -0.02 -0.91 14.04
CA LEU A 170 1.35 -0.63 14.46
C LEU A 170 1.61 -1.14 15.88
N LEU A 171 0.77 -0.72 16.83
CA LEU A 171 0.96 -1.05 18.25
C LEU A 171 0.92 -2.56 18.50
N ARG A 172 0.03 -3.29 17.82
CA ARG A 172 -0.05 -4.76 17.95
C ARG A 172 1.16 -5.49 17.36
N ASN A 173 1.82 -4.89 16.37
CA ASN A 173 2.96 -5.50 15.69
C ASN A 173 4.32 -4.94 16.18
N GLY A 174 4.33 -4.29 17.34
CA GLY A 174 5.55 -3.84 18.03
C GLY A 174 6.13 -2.51 17.53
N TYR A 175 5.38 -1.77 16.69
CA TYR A 175 5.77 -0.42 16.28
C TYR A 175 5.24 0.61 17.28
N PRO A 176 6.08 1.53 17.78
CA PRO A 176 5.65 2.56 18.72
C PRO A 176 4.75 3.60 18.05
N LYS A 177 3.85 4.22 18.83
CA LYS A 177 3.04 5.37 18.39
C LYS A 177 3.88 6.51 17.80
N ASP A 178 5.10 6.68 18.29
CA ASP A 178 6.04 7.70 17.82
C ASP A 178 6.39 7.55 16.33
N ASP A 179 6.39 6.32 15.79
CA ASP A 179 6.64 6.10 14.36
C ASP A 179 5.45 6.64 13.52
N ALA A 180 4.21 6.57 14.03
CA ALA A 180 3.03 7.18 13.42
C ALA A 180 3.05 8.72 13.51
N LEU A 181 3.35 9.24 14.70
CA LEU A 181 3.46 10.68 14.92
C LEU A 181 4.56 11.30 14.06
N TYR A 182 5.71 10.65 13.94
CA TYR A 182 6.81 11.09 13.08
C TYR A 182 6.37 11.12 11.61
N SER A 183 5.72 10.06 11.12
CA SER A 183 5.21 10.03 9.73
C SER A 183 4.22 11.17 9.47
N MET A 184 3.27 11.40 10.39
CA MET A 184 2.30 12.47 10.24
C MET A 184 2.94 13.85 10.35
N ASP A 185 3.99 14.02 11.16
CA ASP A 185 4.73 15.29 11.27
C ASP A 185 5.47 15.62 9.98
N LEU A 186 6.12 14.63 9.35
CA LEU A 186 6.70 14.78 8.02
C LEU A 186 5.65 15.31 7.03
N LEU A 187 4.46 14.68 7.00
CA LEU A 187 3.36 15.09 6.12
C LEU A 187 2.85 16.51 6.43
N ARG A 188 2.83 16.92 7.71
CA ARG A 188 2.49 18.29 8.11
C ARG A 188 3.51 19.30 7.62
N ASP A 189 4.80 19.03 7.78
CA ASP A 189 5.88 19.95 7.38
C ASP A 189 5.84 20.27 5.89
N ILE A 190 5.59 19.24 5.08
CA ILE A 190 5.55 19.37 3.63
C ILE A 190 4.16 19.77 3.11
N SER A 191 3.12 19.78 3.95
CA SER A 191 1.75 20.09 3.54
C SER A 191 1.54 21.50 2.98
N SER A 192 2.42 22.43 3.36
CA SER A 192 2.42 23.82 2.87
C SER A 192 3.12 23.98 1.52
N SER A 193 3.87 22.97 1.07
CA SER A 193 4.61 23.00 -0.19
C SER A 193 3.71 22.64 -1.38
N SER A 194 3.87 23.35 -2.50
CA SER A 194 3.13 23.07 -3.75
C SER A 194 3.38 21.65 -4.27
N SER A 195 4.55 21.08 -3.96
CA SER A 195 4.96 19.72 -4.30
C SER A 195 4.16 18.63 -3.59
N PHE A 196 3.38 18.93 -2.55
CA PHE A 196 2.64 17.92 -1.79
C PHE A 196 1.14 17.89 -2.03
N LYS A 197 0.66 18.74 -2.95
CA LYS A 197 -0.77 18.89 -3.24
C LYS A 197 -1.41 17.59 -3.72
N ASP A 198 -0.68 16.72 -4.42
CA ASP A 198 -1.24 15.49 -4.97
C ASP A 198 -1.53 14.43 -3.91
N PHE A 199 -0.67 14.27 -2.88
CA PHE A 199 -0.94 13.40 -1.74
C PHE A 199 -2.09 13.95 -0.88
N LEU A 200 -2.11 15.26 -0.64
CA LEU A 200 -3.16 15.89 0.17
C LEU A 200 -4.53 15.96 -0.52
N ARG A 201 -4.57 15.86 -1.85
CA ARG A 201 -5.82 15.73 -2.61
C ARG A 201 -6.54 14.42 -2.32
N THR A 202 -5.78 13.34 -2.10
CA THR A 202 -6.35 12.03 -1.74
C THR A 202 -6.46 11.83 -0.23
N HIS A 203 -5.56 12.45 0.55
CA HIS A 203 -5.47 12.31 2.02
C HIS A 203 -5.43 13.68 2.73
N PRO A 204 -6.58 14.33 2.96
CA PRO A 204 -6.61 15.68 3.52
C PRO A 204 -6.31 15.75 5.03
N ASN A 205 -5.93 16.95 5.47
CA ASN A 205 -5.90 17.41 6.87
C ASN A 205 -4.93 16.66 7.82
N PRO A 206 -3.61 16.71 7.57
CA PRO A 206 -2.62 16.00 8.40
C PRO A 206 -2.54 16.55 9.83
N THR A 207 -2.85 17.83 10.07
CA THR A 207 -2.83 18.43 11.42
C THR A 207 -3.88 17.83 12.35
N LEU A 208 -5.12 17.69 11.89
CA LEU A 208 -6.16 17.05 12.72
C LEU A 208 -5.84 15.58 12.96
N ARG A 209 -5.39 14.87 11.92
CA ARG A 209 -5.04 13.45 12.00
C ARG A 209 -3.91 13.21 13.01
N TYR A 210 -2.89 14.07 13.02
CA TYR A 210 -1.83 14.06 14.03
C TYR A 210 -2.40 14.14 15.45
N GLN A 211 -3.27 15.11 15.72
CA GLN A 211 -3.87 15.29 17.04
C GLN A 211 -4.65 14.04 17.47
N LYS A 212 -5.41 13.43 16.54
CA LYS A 212 -6.17 12.21 16.83
C LYS A 212 -5.28 11.01 17.11
N ILE A 213 -4.15 10.87 16.42
CA ILE A 213 -3.15 9.85 16.72
C ILE A 213 -2.53 10.12 18.10
N GLN A 214 -2.17 11.36 18.38
CA GLN A 214 -1.55 11.76 19.65
C GLN A 214 -2.45 11.44 20.85
N ASP A 215 -3.74 11.78 20.75
CA ASP A 215 -4.76 11.58 21.78
C ASP A 215 -5.19 10.10 21.95
N SER A 216 -4.79 9.22 21.02
CA SER A 216 -5.11 7.80 21.09
C SER A 216 -4.18 7.09 22.09
N ASN A 217 -4.79 6.23 22.93
CA ASN A 217 -4.11 5.40 23.93
C ASN A 217 -3.71 4.05 23.36
#